data_AF-A0A845W9P9-F1
#
_entry.id   AF-A0A845W9P9-F1
#
_cell.length_a   1.000
_cell.length_b   1.000
_cell.length_c   1.000
_cell.angle_alpha   90.00
_cell.angle_beta   90.00
_cell.angle_gamma   90.00
#
_symmetry.space_group_name_H-M   'P 1'
#
loop_
_entity.id
_entity.type
_entity.pdbx_description
1 polymer ?
#
loop_
_entity_poly.entity_id
_entity_poly.type
_entity_poly.pdbx_seq_one_letter_code
_entity_poly.pdbx_strand_id
1 'polypeptide(L)'
;MKGSTITRWGKRRWQIEGFFKTVKYQFGLASFGQKTLLGVYRWLILSLISYLLAYWVYLHLGNSEDLDWYHCSEQALILLFYHIFILSILKQLELLSPWLNERGFEFCFLRCKI
;
A
#
# COMPACT_ATOMS: atom_id res chain seq x y z
N MET A 1 -21.54 5.63 32.88
CA MET A 1 -20.66 5.90 31.71
C MET A 1 -20.93 7.32 31.22
N LYS A 2 -19.90 8.16 31.05
CA LYS A 2 -20.07 9.56 30.59
C LYS A 2 -20.44 9.60 29.09
N GLY A 3 -21.33 10.48 28.67
CA GLY A 3 -21.74 10.62 27.25
C GLY A 3 -20.55 10.84 26.29
N SER A 4 -19.48 11.51 26.76
CA SER A 4 -18.24 11.71 26.01
C SER A 4 -17.47 10.42 25.68
N THR A 5 -17.65 9.36 26.47
CA THR A 5 -17.07 8.04 26.15
C THR A 5 -17.84 7.37 25.02
N ILE A 6 -19.17 7.44 25.01
CA ILE A 6 -20.00 6.84 23.97
C ILE A 6 -19.73 7.49 22.60
N THR A 7 -19.62 8.81 22.54
CA THR A 7 -19.31 9.54 21.29
C THR A 7 -17.92 9.21 20.75
N ARG A 8 -16.91 9.12 21.62
CA ARG A 8 -15.54 8.73 21.23
C ARG A 8 -15.47 7.29 20.70
N TRP A 9 -16.24 6.38 21.28
CA TRP A 9 -16.32 4.99 20.83
C TRP A 9 -17.06 4.88 19.51
N GLY A 10 -18.12 5.67 19.33
CA GLY A 10 -18.79 5.85 18.03
C GLY A 10 -17.80 6.28 16.96
N LYS A 11 -17.08 7.39 17.15
CA LYS A 11 -16.11 7.91 16.17
C LYS A 11 -15.08 6.85 15.76
N ARG A 12 -14.52 6.10 16.72
CA ARG A 12 -13.55 5.03 16.44
C ARG A 12 -14.15 3.87 15.64
N ARG A 13 -15.37 3.44 15.98
CA ARG A 13 -16.07 2.37 15.23
C ARG A 13 -16.30 2.77 13.78
N TRP A 14 -16.74 4.00 13.55
CA TRP A 14 -16.96 4.53 12.20
C TRP A 14 -15.65 4.64 11.40
N GLN A 15 -14.54 4.99 12.04
CA GLN A 15 -13.23 4.99 11.37
C GLN A 15 -12.79 3.59 10.93
N ILE A 16 -12.99 2.58 11.77
CA ILE A 16 -12.66 1.18 11.43
C ILE A 16 -13.54 0.69 10.28
N GLU A 17 -14.84 0.98 10.33
CA GLU A 17 -15.76 0.62 9.25
C GLU A 17 -15.40 1.33 7.94
N GLY A 18 -15.07 2.62 8.01
CA GLY A 18 -14.60 3.42 6.87
C GLY A 18 -13.35 2.82 6.25
N PHE A 19 -12.36 2.45 7.05
CA PHE A 19 -11.15 1.77 6.58
C PHE A 19 -11.47 0.48 5.82
N PHE A 20 -12.25 -0.43 6.42
CA PHE A 20 -12.58 -1.70 5.76
C PHE A 20 -13.44 -1.52 4.51
N LYS A 21 -14.34 -0.52 4.48
CA LYS A 21 -15.09 -0.15 3.27
C LYS A 21 -14.15 0.28 2.15
N THR A 22 -13.21 1.17 2.43
CA THR A 22 -12.27 1.67 1.44
C THR A 22 -11.36 0.57 0.91
N VAL A 23 -10.73 -0.18 1.82
CA VAL A 23 -9.73 -1.20 1.48
C VAL A 23 -10.34 -2.37 0.72
N LYS A 24 -11.61 -2.70 0.97
CA LYS A 24 -12.34 -3.73 0.23
C LYS A 24 -12.29 -3.52 -1.28
N TYR A 25 -12.41 -2.26 -1.72
CA TYR A 25 -12.40 -1.90 -3.14
C TYR A 25 -10.99 -1.55 -3.62
N GLN A 26 -10.24 -0.73 -2.87
CA GLN A 26 -8.94 -0.24 -3.31
C GLN A 26 -7.87 -1.33 -3.39
N PHE A 27 -7.81 -2.23 -2.41
CA PHE A 27 -6.82 -3.32 -2.37
C PHE A 27 -7.38 -4.65 -2.88
N GLY A 28 -8.56 -4.65 -3.50
CA GLY A 28 -9.17 -5.87 -4.05
C GLY A 28 -9.52 -6.93 -3.01
N LEU A 29 -9.71 -6.55 -1.74
CA LEU A 29 -10.04 -7.47 -0.65
C LEU A 29 -11.34 -8.25 -0.90
N ALA A 30 -12.24 -7.71 -1.73
CA ALA A 30 -13.48 -8.36 -2.15
C ALA A 30 -13.26 -9.64 -2.98
N SER A 31 -12.12 -9.75 -3.67
CA SER A 31 -11.83 -10.87 -4.57
C SER A 31 -11.28 -12.10 -3.84
N PHE A 32 -10.92 -11.98 -2.56
CA PHE A 32 -10.39 -13.08 -1.77
C PHE A 32 -11.50 -13.89 -1.12
N GLY A 33 -11.58 -15.17 -1.49
CA GLY A 33 -12.59 -16.09 -0.98
C GLY A 33 -12.36 -16.44 0.49
N GLN A 34 -13.20 -15.92 1.39
CA GLN A 34 -13.28 -16.31 2.81
C GLN A 34 -13.85 -17.72 3.04
N LYS A 35 -14.13 -18.46 1.96
CA LYS A 35 -14.72 -19.80 2.01
C LYS A 35 -13.74 -20.88 2.47
N THR A 36 -12.44 -20.60 2.46
CA THR A 36 -11.40 -21.54 2.89
C THR A 36 -10.54 -20.93 3.98
N LEU A 37 -10.02 -21.77 4.88
CA LEU A 37 -9.17 -21.36 5.99
C LEU A 37 -7.90 -20.62 5.50
N LEU A 38 -7.31 -21.09 4.39
CA LEU A 38 -6.20 -20.41 3.71
C LEU A 38 -6.61 -19.04 3.15
N GLY A 39 -7.82 -18.93 2.60
CA GLY A 39 -8.39 -17.68 2.12
C GLY A 39 -8.56 -16.63 3.22
N VAL A 40 -8.98 -17.07 4.42
CA VAL A 40 -9.07 -16.19 5.60
C VAL A 40 -7.69 -15.68 6.03
N TYR A 41 -6.66 -16.53 6.06
CA TYR A 41 -5.30 -16.07 6.37
C TYR A 41 -4.78 -15.06 5.36
N ARG A 42 -4.95 -15.32 4.06
CA ARG A 42 -4.56 -14.38 3.00
C ARG A 42 -5.29 -13.05 3.15
N TRP A 43 -6.59 -13.09 3.47
CA TRP A 43 -7.40 -11.90 3.70
C TRP A 43 -6.91 -11.09 4.92
N LEU A 44 -6.58 -11.75 6.04
CA LEU A 44 -6.05 -11.09 7.24
C LEU A 44 -4.67 -10.46 6.99
N ILE A 45 -3.78 -11.16 6.31
CA ILE A 45 -2.46 -10.63 5.96
C ILE A 45 -2.62 -9.42 5.04
N LEU A 46 -3.51 -9.51 4.04
CA LEU A 46 -3.73 -8.41 3.10
C LEU A 46 -4.39 -7.20 3.78
N SER A 47 -5.31 -7.41 4.72
CA SER A 47 -5.90 -6.30 5.50
C SER A 47 -4.86 -5.61 6.39
N LEU A 48 -3.95 -6.39 7.00
CA LEU A 48 -2.84 -5.87 7.79
C LEU A 48 -1.87 -5.05 6.94
N ILE A 49 -1.46 -5.60 5.78
CA ILE A 49 -0.56 -4.90 4.85
C ILE A 49 -1.22 -3.60 4.39
N SER A 50 -2.48 -3.66 3.95
CA SER A 50 -3.22 -2.48 3.52
C SER A 50 -3.31 -1.39 4.60
N TYR A 51 -3.55 -1.78 5.86
CA TYR A 51 -3.53 -0.86 6.99
C TYR A 51 -2.16 -0.20 7.17
N LEU A 52 -1.08 -0.99 7.19
CA LEU A 52 0.27 -0.49 7.35
C LEU A 52 0.65 0.49 6.23
N LEU A 53 0.29 0.18 4.99
CA LEU A 53 0.50 1.04 3.84
C LEU A 53 -0.24 2.38 3.96
N ALA A 54 -1.54 2.33 4.22
CA ALA A 54 -2.35 3.54 4.35
C ALA A 54 -1.89 4.39 5.55
N TYR A 55 -1.52 3.74 6.65
CA TYR A 55 -0.98 4.41 7.83
C TYR A 55 0.39 5.03 7.58
N TRP A 56 1.25 4.38 6.81
CA TRP A 56 2.56 4.91 6.46
C TRP A 56 2.45 6.15 5.58
N VAL A 57 1.52 6.16 4.63
CA VAL A 57 1.19 7.36 3.84
C VAL A 57 0.60 8.46 4.70
N TYR A 58 -0.29 8.12 5.64
CA TYR A 58 -0.81 9.10 6.60
C TYR A 58 0.32 9.77 7.41
N LEU A 59 1.30 8.99 7.89
CA LEU A 59 2.48 9.53 8.57
C LEU A 59 3.33 10.40 7.65
N HIS A 60 3.47 10.02 6.37
CA HIS A 60 4.23 10.78 5.38
C HIS A 60 3.56 12.11 5.01
N LEU A 61 2.23 12.13 4.91
CA LEU A 61 1.45 13.32 4.55
C LEU A 61 1.38 14.34 5.69
N GLY A 62 1.62 13.90 6.93
CA GLY A 62 2.01 14.74 8.06
C GLY A 62 0.99 15.78 8.57
N ASN A 63 -0.18 15.95 7.94
CA ASN A 63 -0.97 17.16 8.22
C ASN A 63 -2.48 17.14 7.89
N SER A 64 -3.22 16.08 8.24
CA SER A 64 -4.69 16.12 8.09
C SER A 64 -5.38 15.90 9.43
N GLU A 65 -6.10 16.94 9.89
CA GLU A 65 -6.98 16.91 11.07
C GLU A 65 -8.09 15.85 10.93
N ASP A 66 -8.41 15.47 9.69
CA ASP A 66 -9.32 14.39 9.33
C ASP A 66 -8.61 13.27 8.54
N LEU A 67 -8.81 12.04 9.00
CA LEU A 67 -8.19 10.84 8.45
C LEU A 67 -9.00 10.31 7.26
N ASP A 68 -8.60 10.71 6.06
CA ASP A 68 -9.20 10.21 4.82
C ASP A 68 -8.53 8.92 4.36
N TRP A 69 -9.11 7.80 4.81
CA TRP A 69 -8.66 6.45 4.44
C TRP A 69 -8.61 6.22 2.92
N TYR A 70 -9.55 6.81 2.17
CA TYR A 70 -9.58 6.71 0.71
C TYR A 70 -8.32 7.29 0.07
N HIS A 71 -8.03 8.55 0.37
CA HIS A 71 -6.88 9.24 -0.20
C HIS A 71 -5.57 8.56 0.22
N CYS A 72 -5.43 8.19 1.49
CA CYS A 72 -4.24 7.50 1.98
C CYS A 72 -4.03 6.14 1.29
N SER A 73 -5.11 5.38 1.05
CA SER A 73 -5.04 4.09 0.36
C SER A 73 -4.67 4.21 -1.11
N GLU A 74 -5.22 5.19 -1.81
CA GLU A 74 -4.93 5.47 -3.21
C GLU A 74 -3.47 5.91 -3.39
N GLN A 75 -3.02 6.87 -2.58
CA GLN A 75 -1.63 7.32 -2.59
C GLN A 75 -0.66 6.19 -2.25
N ALA A 76 -1.02 5.31 -1.31
CA ALA A 76 -0.19 4.14 -0.99
C ALA A 76 -0.02 3.21 -2.19
N LEU A 77 -1.10 2.96 -2.95
CA LEU A 77 -1.04 2.16 -4.16
C LEU A 77 -0.18 2.83 -5.24
N ILE A 78 -0.31 4.14 -5.44
CA ILE A 78 0.47 4.88 -6.42
C ILE A 78 1.97 4.84 -6.07
N LEU A 79 2.33 5.12 -4.82
CA LEU A 79 3.71 5.06 -4.32
C LEU A 79 4.31 3.66 -4.47
N LEU A 80 3.56 2.64 -4.10
CA LEU A 80 4.02 1.25 -4.15
C LEU A 80 4.12 0.76 -5.60
N PHE A 81 3.17 1.12 -6.45
CA PHE A 81 3.22 0.85 -7.89
C PHE A 81 4.44 1.50 -8.53
N TYR A 82 4.72 2.77 -8.22
CA TYR A 82 5.90 3.46 -8.73
C TYR A 82 7.19 2.74 -8.33
N HIS A 83 7.31 2.31 -7.07
CA HIS A 83 8.48 1.56 -6.61
C HIS A 83 8.62 0.19 -7.27
N ILE A 84 7.55 -0.60 -7.36
CA ILE A 84 7.58 -1.90 -8.03
C ILE A 84 7.91 -1.74 -9.51
N PHE A 85 7.31 -0.74 -10.17
CA PHE A 85 7.54 -0.46 -11.57
C PHE A 85 8.99 -0.09 -11.86
N ILE A 86 9.57 0.81 -11.06
CA ILE A 86 11.00 1.16 -11.16
C ILE A 86 11.87 -0.07 -10.95
N LEU A 87 11.63 -0.86 -9.89
CA LEU A 87 12.41 -2.07 -9.62
C LEU A 87 12.30 -3.08 -10.77
N SER A 88 11.12 -3.23 -11.36
CA SER A 88 10.89 -4.11 -12.51
C SER A 88 11.67 -3.63 -13.74
N ILE A 89 11.63 -2.34 -14.04
CA ILE A 89 12.42 -1.75 -15.15
C ILE A 89 13.92 -1.92 -14.88
N LEU A 90 14.37 -1.64 -13.66
CA LEU A 90 15.77 -1.75 -13.29
C LEU A 90 16.27 -3.18 -13.49
N LYS A 91 15.48 -4.17 -13.06
CA LYS A 91 15.79 -5.60 -13.26
C LYS A 91 15.81 -5.98 -14.74
N GLN A 92 14.90 -5.44 -15.56
CA GLN A 92 14.90 -5.68 -17.00
C GLN A 92 16.15 -5.07 -17.67
N LEU A 93 16.55 -3.87 -17.27
CA LEU A 93 17.76 -3.23 -17.77
C LEU A 93 19.02 -3.98 -17.33
N GLU A 94 19.06 -4.50 -16.10
CA GLU A 94 20.16 -5.35 -15.63
C GLU A 94 20.28 -6.65 -16.45
N LEU A 95 19.14 -7.27 -16.81
CA LEU A 95 19.11 -8.43 -17.70
C LEU A 95 19.54 -8.11 -19.14
N LEU A 96 19.25 -6.91 -19.62
CA LEU A 96 19.62 -6.44 -20.97
C LEU A 96 21.06 -5.87 -21.05
N SER A 97 21.67 -5.58 -19.91
CA SER A 97 23.04 -5.06 -19.79
C SER A 97 24.09 -5.85 -20.62
N PRO A 98 24.18 -7.20 -20.55
CA PRO A 98 25.18 -7.95 -21.33
C PRO A 98 25.02 -7.79 -22.84
N TRP A 99 23.79 -7.77 -23.36
CA TRP A 99 23.52 -7.58 -24.78
C TRP A 99 23.81 -6.15 -25.27
N LEU A 100 23.62 -5.16 -24.40
CA LEU A 100 23.96 -3.76 -24.68
C LEU A 100 25.48 -3.53 -24.69
N ASN A 101 26.21 -4.21 -23.81
CA ASN A 101 27.68 -4.19 -23.80
C ASN A 101 28.27 -4.81 -25.08
N GLU A 102 27.67 -5.86 -25.64
CA GLU A 102 28.06 -6.43 -26.94
C GLU A 102 27.89 -5.44 -28.11
N ARG A 103 27.01 -4.44 -27.97
CA ARG A 103 26.80 -3.37 -28.95
C ARG A 103 27.64 -2.11 -28.68
N GLY A 104 28.53 -2.14 -27.69
CA GLY A 104 29.44 -1.04 -27.35
C GLY A 104 28.84 0.05 -26.46
N PHE A 105 27.69 -0.19 -25.84
CA PHE A 105 27.13 0.73 -24.84
C PHE A 105 27.49 0.28 -23.43
N GLU A 106 28.38 1.00 -22.74
CA GLU A 106 28.67 0.77 -21.33
C GLU A 106 27.59 1.41 -20.44
N PHE A 107 26.77 0.57 -19.80
CA PHE A 107 25.83 1.02 -18.77
C PHE A 107 26.40 0.77 -17.38
N CYS A 108 26.70 1.86 -16.64
CA CYS A 108 27.03 1.80 -15.22
C CYS A 108 25.79 2.17 -14.38
N PHE A 109 25.25 1.22 -13.63
CA PHE A 109 24.24 1.51 -12.61
C PHE A 109 24.90 2.19 -11.40
N LEU A 110 24.87 3.51 -11.36
CA LEU A 110 25.25 4.27 -10.17
C LEU A 110 24.09 4.20 -9.17
N ARG A 111 24.24 3.36 -8.13
CA ARG A 111 23.28 3.33 -7.02
C ARG A 111 23.35 4.67 -6.28
N CYS A 112 22.42 5.57 -6.59
CA CYS A 112 22.28 6.83 -5.87
C CYS A 112 21.85 6.52 -4.43
N LYS A 113 22.78 6.69 -3.48
CA LYS A 113 22.47 6.65 -2.05
C LYS A 113 21.75 7.96 -1.73
N ILE A 114 20.43 7.89 -1.50
CA ILE A 114 19.67 8.93 -0.81
C ILE A 114 19.83 8.71 0.69
#